data_AF-A0A2S3WQ44-F1
#
_entry.id   AF-A0A2S3WQ44-F1
#
_cell.length_a   1.000
_cell.length_b   1.000
_cell.length_c   1.000
_cell.angle_alpha   90.00
_cell.angle_beta   90.00
_cell.angle_gamma   90.00
#
_symmetry.space_group_name_H-M   'P 1'
#
loop_
_entity.id
_entity.type
_entity.pdbx_description
1 polymer ?
#
loop_
_entity_poly.entity_id
_entity_poly.type
_entity_poly.pdbx_seq_one_letter_code
_entity_poly.pdbx_strand_id
1 'polypeptide(L)'
;MSSVINFPAAPAAEVIDEAFFEKFADAALLMTCFETVANAIEVVEEGAKIHERDETHVSLIEACMALAVLFRRRTGYAVQTVSADHLEKQRQALLAGEVISSLPIPIRPPELKPLAASAFAGLADLELAQAGFNYIRRVGELINGNCPQLVELDLARAHSVDALNAYSQLISRLAGSAAQDVSASLPTITGPSSETLQ
;
A
#
# COMPACT_ATOMS: atom_id res chain seq x y z
N MET A 1 35.11 57.58 1.91
CA MET A 1 33.72 57.24 1.53
C MET A 1 33.76 55.98 0.66
N SER A 2 33.73 54.80 1.27
CA SER A 2 33.72 53.51 0.57
C SER A 2 32.29 52.99 0.55
N SER A 3 31.61 53.14 -0.58
CA SER A 3 30.29 52.54 -0.79
C SER A 3 30.45 51.03 -0.94
N VAL A 4 30.14 50.29 0.11
CA VAL A 4 30.05 48.82 0.10
C VAL A 4 28.78 48.46 -0.68
N ILE A 5 28.96 47.91 -1.87
CA ILE A 5 27.87 47.33 -2.67
C ILE A 5 27.49 46.02 -1.99
N ASN A 6 26.33 46.02 -1.31
CA ASN A 6 25.79 44.83 -0.69
C ASN A 6 25.07 44.02 -1.78
N PHE A 7 25.71 42.99 -2.30
CA PHE A 7 25.05 42.08 -3.25
C PHE A 7 23.97 41.29 -2.50
N PRO A 8 22.75 41.18 -3.05
CA PRO A 8 21.74 40.31 -2.45
C PRO A 8 22.31 38.89 -2.38
N ALA A 9 22.18 38.26 -1.22
CA ALA A 9 22.58 36.87 -1.04
C ALA A 9 21.92 36.03 -2.14
N ALA A 10 22.73 35.25 -2.87
CA ALA A 10 22.21 34.33 -3.87
C ALA A 10 21.14 33.44 -3.19
N PRO A 11 19.99 33.21 -3.84
CA PRO A 11 18.97 32.33 -3.30
C PRO A 11 19.63 30.99 -2.96
N ALA A 12 19.33 30.47 -1.76
CA ALA A 12 19.85 29.17 -1.34
C ALA A 12 19.52 28.15 -2.44
N ALA A 13 20.56 27.50 -2.96
CA ALA A 13 20.39 26.47 -3.99
C ALA A 13 19.43 25.40 -3.43
N GLU A 14 18.32 25.18 -4.11
CA GLU A 14 17.37 24.13 -3.73
C GLU A 14 18.06 22.79 -3.97
N VAL A 15 18.32 22.05 -2.89
CA VAL A 15 18.92 20.73 -2.97
C VAL A 15 17.83 19.76 -3.41
N ILE A 16 17.96 19.20 -4.60
CA ILE A 16 17.05 18.18 -5.12
C ILE A 16 17.52 16.84 -4.56
N ASP A 17 16.82 16.36 -3.53
CA ASP A 17 17.04 15.07 -2.87
C ASP A 17 15.73 14.26 -2.82
N GLU A 18 15.77 13.07 -2.22
CA GLU A 18 14.55 12.25 -2.06
C GLU A 18 13.47 12.98 -1.24
N ALA A 19 13.83 13.84 -0.28
CA ALA A 19 12.89 14.59 0.54
C ALA A 19 12.14 15.67 -0.27
N PHE A 20 12.79 16.24 -1.29
CA PHE A 20 12.12 17.09 -2.27
C PHE A 20 10.98 16.34 -2.97
N PHE A 21 11.17 15.06 -3.31
CA PHE A 21 10.16 14.27 -4.00
C PHE A 21 9.04 13.74 -3.08
N GLU A 22 9.27 13.67 -1.77
CA GLU A 22 8.28 13.22 -0.79
C GLU A 22 7.01 14.09 -0.74
N LYS A 23 7.05 15.33 -1.26
CA LYS A 23 5.88 16.23 -1.30
C LYS A 23 4.90 15.94 -2.43
N PHE A 24 5.30 15.18 -3.46
CA PHE A 24 4.46 14.93 -4.63
C PHE A 24 3.67 13.63 -4.50
N ALA A 25 2.50 13.59 -5.13
CA ALA A 25 1.66 12.39 -5.22
C ALA A 25 2.28 11.33 -6.14
N ASP A 26 2.00 10.05 -5.89
CA ASP A 26 2.59 8.93 -6.62
C ASP A 26 2.34 9.00 -8.13
N ALA A 27 1.13 9.37 -8.56
CA ALA A 27 0.81 9.52 -9.97
C ALA A 27 1.67 10.59 -10.65
N ALA A 28 1.93 11.70 -9.95
CA ALA A 28 2.81 12.75 -10.47
C ALA A 28 4.25 12.26 -10.59
N LEU A 29 4.77 11.60 -9.55
CA LEU A 29 6.12 11.01 -9.57
C LEU A 29 6.26 9.98 -10.69
N LEU A 30 5.27 9.10 -10.88
CA LEU A 30 5.26 8.11 -11.95
C LEU A 30 5.27 8.78 -13.33
N MET A 31 4.41 9.78 -13.55
CA MET A 31 4.38 10.52 -14.81
C MET A 31 5.73 11.18 -15.10
N THR A 32 6.34 11.85 -14.12
CA THR A 32 7.68 12.45 -14.27
C THR A 32 8.74 11.39 -14.62
N CYS A 33 8.69 10.21 -14.00
CA CYS A 33 9.60 9.11 -14.35
C CYS A 33 9.41 8.65 -15.79
N PHE A 34 8.15 8.48 -16.23
CA PHE A 34 7.85 8.07 -17.60
C PHE A 34 8.32 9.10 -18.63
N GLU A 35 8.01 10.37 -18.42
CA GLU A 35 8.43 11.47 -19.29
C GLU A 35 9.96 11.57 -19.37
N THR A 36 10.63 11.45 -18.23
CA THR A 36 12.10 11.50 -18.17
C THR A 36 12.76 10.35 -18.93
N VAL A 37 12.27 9.12 -18.74
CA VAL A 37 12.79 7.96 -19.45
C VAL A 37 12.51 8.05 -20.94
N ALA A 38 11.32 8.50 -21.35
CA ALA A 38 10.98 8.70 -22.75
C ALA A 38 11.92 9.73 -23.42
N ASN A 39 12.12 10.89 -22.78
CA ASN A 39 13.04 11.91 -23.28
C ASN A 39 14.48 11.37 -23.39
N ALA A 40 14.94 10.60 -22.40
CA ALA A 40 16.27 10.00 -22.44
C ALA A 40 16.42 8.99 -23.59
N ILE A 41 15.36 8.23 -23.91
CA ILE A 41 15.33 7.32 -25.07
C ILE A 41 15.42 8.12 -26.37
N GLU A 42 14.63 9.19 -26.52
CA GLU A 42 14.66 10.06 -27.71
C GLU A 42 16.07 10.63 -27.96
N VAL A 43 16.73 11.14 -26.92
CA VAL A 43 18.11 11.65 -27.00
C VAL A 43 19.07 10.58 -27.53
N VAL A 44 18.92 9.33 -27.07
CA VAL A 44 19.76 8.21 -27.52
C VAL A 44 19.43 7.81 -28.95
N GLU A 45 18.15 7.81 -29.34
CA GLU A 45 17.70 7.50 -30.70
C GLU A 45 18.18 8.54 -31.73
N GLU A 46 18.26 9.81 -31.34
CA GLU A 46 18.86 10.89 -32.13
C GLU A 46 20.39 10.77 -32.26
N GLY A 47 21.00 9.78 -31.60
CA GLY A 47 22.42 9.48 -31.68
C GLY A 47 23.29 10.29 -30.71
N ALA A 48 22.68 11.03 -29.79
CA ALA A 48 23.41 11.70 -28.73
C ALA A 48 23.84 10.70 -27.64
N LYS A 49 24.96 11.01 -26.99
CA LYS A 49 25.48 10.22 -25.87
C LYS A 49 25.13 10.91 -24.58
N ILE A 50 24.65 10.14 -23.61
CA ILE A 50 24.46 10.62 -22.25
C ILE A 50 25.82 10.67 -21.57
N HIS A 51 26.22 11.85 -21.13
CA HIS A 51 27.45 12.16 -20.44
C HIS A 51 27.20 12.43 -18.95
N GLU A 52 28.21 12.16 -18.12
CA GLU A 52 28.09 12.46 -16.70
C GLU A 52 27.82 13.96 -16.49
N ARG A 53 26.78 14.26 -15.72
CA ARG A 53 26.32 15.63 -15.38
C ARG A 53 25.75 16.42 -16.56
N ASP A 54 25.44 15.79 -17.68
CA ASP A 54 24.55 16.42 -18.66
C ASP A 54 23.10 16.46 -18.16
N GLU A 55 22.26 17.24 -18.85
CA GLU A 55 20.87 17.45 -18.48
C GLU A 55 20.07 16.13 -18.41
N THR A 56 20.31 15.24 -19.37
CA THR A 56 19.67 13.92 -19.43
C THR A 56 20.10 13.03 -18.26
N HIS A 57 21.38 13.03 -17.89
CA HIS A 57 21.92 12.31 -16.76
C HIS A 57 21.37 12.82 -15.43
N VAL A 58 21.30 14.14 -15.25
CA VAL A 58 20.71 14.74 -14.05
C VAL A 58 19.23 14.38 -13.95
N SER A 59 18.48 14.51 -15.05
CA SER A 59 17.06 14.13 -15.09
C SER A 59 16.86 12.64 -14.76
N LEU A 60 17.71 11.75 -15.28
CA LEU A 60 17.66 10.32 -14.95
C LEU A 60 17.94 10.05 -13.47
N ILE A 61 18.87 10.78 -12.85
CA ILE A 61 19.12 10.71 -11.40
C ILE A 61 17.87 11.14 -10.61
N GLU A 62 17.22 12.22 -11.02
CA GLU A 62 15.97 12.70 -10.41
C GLU A 62 14.84 11.66 -10.53
N ALA A 63 14.70 11.03 -11.70
CA ALA A 63 13.76 9.93 -11.89
C ALA A 63 14.09 8.74 -10.99
N CYS A 64 15.37 8.40 -10.80
CA CYS A 64 15.78 7.36 -9.85
C CYS A 64 15.40 7.72 -8.40
N MET A 65 15.54 8.98 -7.99
CA MET A 65 15.12 9.44 -6.66
C MET A 65 13.59 9.36 -6.49
N ALA A 66 12.82 9.78 -7.50
CA ALA A 66 11.37 9.64 -7.50
C ALA A 66 10.92 8.17 -7.38
N LEU A 67 11.56 7.26 -8.12
CA LEU A 67 11.33 5.81 -8.01
C LEU A 67 11.70 5.27 -6.62
N ALA A 68 12.77 5.78 -6.01
CA ALA A 68 13.17 5.39 -4.65
C ALA A 68 12.09 5.78 -3.61
N VAL A 69 11.51 6.97 -3.74
CA VAL A 69 10.39 7.42 -2.89
C VAL A 69 9.16 6.53 -3.08
N LEU A 70 8.77 6.26 -4.33
CA LEU A 70 7.66 5.35 -4.64
C LEU A 70 7.87 3.95 -4.05
N PHE A 71 9.08 3.40 -4.20
CA PHE A 71 9.44 2.10 -3.64
C PHE A 71 9.35 2.11 -2.11
N ARG A 72 9.87 3.15 -1.45
CA ARG A 72 9.80 3.29 0.00
C ARG A 72 8.37 3.43 0.49
N ARG A 73 7.52 4.20 -0.18
CA ARG A 73 6.09 4.35 0.16
C ARG A 73 5.36 3.03 0.12
N ARG A 74 5.68 2.17 -0.85
CA ARG A 74 5.02 0.89 -1.06
C ARG A 74 5.55 -0.26 -0.19
N THR A 75 6.84 -0.25 0.13
CA THR A 75 7.52 -1.37 0.80
C THR A 75 7.96 -1.05 2.23
N GLY A 76 8.12 0.23 2.56
CA GLY A 76 8.72 0.70 3.80
C GLY A 76 10.24 0.55 3.88
N TYR A 77 10.92 0.13 2.80
CA TYR A 77 12.37 -0.07 2.74
C TYR A 77 13.04 0.87 1.73
N ALA A 78 14.34 1.13 1.91
CA ALA A 78 15.14 1.85 0.92
C ALA A 78 15.45 0.93 -0.27
N VAL A 79 15.28 1.45 -1.49
CA VAL A 79 15.53 0.64 -2.71
C VAL A 79 16.98 0.21 -2.82
N GLN A 80 17.92 1.05 -2.36
CA GLN A 80 19.36 0.80 -2.42
C GLN A 80 19.78 -0.38 -1.52
N THR A 81 19.13 -0.55 -0.36
CA THR A 81 19.42 -1.69 0.51
C THR A 81 18.87 -2.98 -0.08
N VAL A 82 17.64 -2.95 -0.58
CA VAL A 82 17.00 -4.13 -1.18
C VAL A 82 17.73 -4.56 -2.47
N SER A 83 18.15 -3.61 -3.30
CA SER A 83 18.88 -3.91 -4.54
C SER A 83 20.27 -4.48 -4.26
N ALA A 84 20.98 -3.96 -3.25
CA ALA A 84 22.28 -4.50 -2.84
C ALA A 84 22.14 -5.95 -2.35
N ASP A 85 21.13 -6.25 -1.52
CA ASP A 85 20.84 -7.61 -1.05
C ASP A 85 20.49 -8.56 -2.20
N HIS A 86 19.70 -8.08 -3.17
CA HIS A 86 19.35 -8.84 -4.37
C HIS A 86 20.58 -9.16 -5.21
N LEU A 87 21.45 -8.18 -5.45
CA LEU A 87 22.70 -8.36 -6.19
C LEU A 87 23.64 -9.34 -5.49
N GLU A 88 23.75 -9.28 -4.17
CA GLU A 88 24.59 -10.18 -3.41
C GLU A 88 24.08 -11.63 -3.49
N LYS A 89 22.77 -11.84 -3.35
CA LYS A 89 22.15 -13.16 -3.55
C LYS A 89 22.40 -13.69 -4.96
N GLN A 90 22.26 -12.86 -5.98
CA GLN A 90 22.57 -13.24 -7.37
C GLN A 90 24.02 -13.66 -7.53
N ARG A 91 24.97 -12.91 -6.96
CA ARG A 91 26.39 -13.28 -7.00
C ARG A 91 26.64 -14.63 -6.33
N GLN A 92 26.05 -14.87 -5.17
CA GLN A 92 26.21 -16.13 -4.45
C GLN A 92 25.66 -17.32 -5.24
N ALA A 93 24.47 -17.19 -5.83
CA ALA A 93 23.88 -18.25 -6.65
C ALA A 93 24.71 -18.52 -7.92
N LEU A 94 25.20 -17.46 -8.57
CA LEU A 94 26.10 -17.60 -9.72
C LEU A 94 27.38 -18.37 -9.36
N LEU A 95 27.96 -18.11 -8.19
CA LEU A 95 29.15 -18.83 -7.71
C LEU A 95 28.84 -20.28 -7.31
N ALA A 96 27.64 -20.54 -6.79
CA ALA A 96 27.19 -21.89 -6.43
C ALA A 96 26.68 -22.71 -7.64
N GLY A 97 26.52 -22.10 -8.82
CA GLY A 97 25.90 -22.74 -9.98
C GLY A 97 24.39 -22.95 -9.81
N GLU A 98 23.76 -22.22 -8.89
CA GLU A 98 22.33 -22.32 -8.58
C GLU A 98 21.52 -21.32 -9.40
N VAL A 99 20.31 -21.71 -9.78
CA VAL A 99 19.35 -20.82 -10.45
C VAL A 99 18.41 -20.24 -9.41
N ILE A 100 18.44 -18.92 -9.24
CA ILE A 100 17.46 -18.22 -8.41
C ILE A 100 16.15 -18.14 -9.17
N SER A 101 15.10 -18.75 -8.62
CA SER A 101 13.75 -18.70 -9.19
C SER A 101 13.01 -17.39 -8.87
N SER A 102 13.33 -16.74 -7.74
CA SER A 102 12.73 -15.47 -7.35
C SER A 102 13.53 -14.75 -6.26
N LEU A 103 13.55 -13.41 -6.33
CA LEU A 103 14.06 -12.53 -5.28
C LEU A 103 12.89 -11.73 -4.71
N PRO A 104 12.35 -12.12 -3.54
CA PRO A 104 11.21 -11.42 -2.98
C PRO A 104 11.60 -9.99 -2.57
N ILE A 105 10.68 -9.06 -2.82
CA ILE A 105 10.76 -7.69 -2.30
C ILE A 105 10.21 -7.73 -0.86
N PRO A 106 11.00 -7.36 0.15
CA PRO A 106 10.50 -7.30 1.52
C PRO A 106 9.48 -6.17 1.65
N ILE A 107 8.40 -6.44 2.38
CA ILE A 107 7.39 -5.45 2.73
C ILE A 107 7.40 -5.31 4.25
N ARG A 108 7.49 -4.08 4.75
CA ARG A 108 7.51 -3.79 6.18
C ARG A 108 6.26 -4.41 6.82
N PRO A 109 6.40 -5.11 7.95
CA PRO A 109 5.24 -5.64 8.64
C PRO A 109 4.35 -4.48 9.10
N PRO A 110 3.03 -4.66 9.02
CA PRO A 110 2.08 -3.63 9.35
C PRO A 110 2.16 -3.24 10.82
N GLU A 111 2.35 -1.95 11.09
CA GLU A 111 2.53 -1.43 12.46
C GLU A 111 1.21 -1.46 13.25
N LEU A 112 0.10 -1.24 12.56
CA LEU A 112 -1.23 -1.21 13.17
C LEU A 112 -1.79 -2.64 13.32
N LYS A 113 -1.99 -3.06 14.57
CA LYS A 113 -2.66 -4.32 14.89
C LYS A 113 -4.18 -4.11 14.96
N PRO A 114 -4.98 -5.01 14.36
CA PRO A 114 -6.42 -4.95 14.50
C PRO A 114 -6.85 -5.21 15.96
N LEU A 115 -8.03 -4.72 16.31
CA LEU A 115 -8.64 -4.96 17.60
C LEU A 115 -8.97 -6.44 17.74
N ALA A 116 -8.67 -7.00 18.92
CA ALA A 116 -9.04 -8.38 19.24
C ALA A 116 -10.57 -8.51 19.24
N ALA A 117 -11.08 -9.70 18.87
CA ALA A 117 -12.52 -9.95 18.85
C ALA A 117 -13.21 -9.63 20.20
N SER A 118 -12.50 -9.82 21.31
CA SER A 118 -12.99 -9.49 22.66
C SER A 118 -13.33 -8.02 22.87
N ALA A 119 -12.74 -7.10 22.10
CA ALA A 119 -13.04 -5.66 22.16
C ALA A 119 -14.50 -5.36 21.77
N PHE A 120 -15.13 -6.24 21.00
CA PHE A 120 -16.51 -6.11 20.54
C PHE A 120 -17.52 -6.85 21.43
N ALA A 121 -17.06 -7.63 22.41
CA ALA A 121 -17.93 -8.47 23.24
C ALA A 121 -18.93 -7.67 24.09
N GLY A 122 -18.61 -6.42 24.42
CA GLY A 122 -19.47 -5.53 25.22
C GLY A 122 -20.51 -4.74 24.44
N LEU A 123 -20.47 -4.77 23.10
CA LEU A 123 -21.39 -3.99 22.26
C LEU A 123 -22.72 -4.72 22.10
N ALA A 124 -23.83 -3.98 21.99
CA ALA A 124 -25.14 -4.52 21.63
C ALA A 124 -25.22 -4.86 20.13
N ASP A 125 -26.23 -5.63 19.71
CA ASP A 125 -26.30 -6.15 18.33
C ASP A 125 -26.40 -5.05 17.26
N LEU A 126 -27.17 -4.00 17.53
CA LEU A 126 -27.25 -2.83 16.64
C LEU A 126 -25.90 -2.08 16.58
N GLU A 127 -25.20 -1.99 17.71
CA GLU A 127 -23.89 -1.34 17.81
C GLU A 127 -22.81 -2.15 17.08
N LEU A 128 -22.88 -3.48 17.12
CA LEU A 128 -22.02 -4.37 16.35
C LEU A 128 -22.22 -4.19 14.84
N ALA A 129 -23.48 -4.13 14.40
CA ALA A 129 -23.81 -3.90 12.99
C ALA A 129 -23.29 -2.53 12.51
N GLN A 130 -23.51 -1.48 13.31
CA GLN A 130 -23.03 -0.13 13.02
C GLN A 130 -21.49 -0.04 13.03
N ALA A 131 -20.84 -0.67 14.00
CA ALA A 131 -19.38 -0.73 14.08
C ALA A 131 -18.79 -1.39 12.84
N GLY A 132 -19.29 -2.58 12.47
CA GLY A 132 -18.85 -3.29 11.26
C GLY A 132 -19.01 -2.45 9.99
N PHE A 133 -20.17 -1.78 9.85
CA PHE A 133 -20.43 -0.93 8.69
C PHE A 133 -19.51 0.29 8.65
N ASN A 134 -19.29 0.95 9.79
CA ASN A 134 -18.40 2.10 9.90
C ASN A 134 -16.95 1.75 9.57
N TYR A 135 -16.46 0.60 10.03
CA TYR A 135 -15.12 0.13 9.69
C TYR A 135 -14.99 -0.17 8.20
N ILE A 136 -15.95 -0.85 7.57
CA ILE A 136 -15.94 -1.09 6.11
C ILE A 136 -16.02 0.21 5.32
N ARG A 137 -16.83 1.17 5.76
CA ARG A 137 -16.93 2.48 5.10
C ARG A 137 -15.56 3.17 5.07
N ARG A 138 -14.82 3.15 6.19
CA ARG A 138 -13.45 3.68 6.27
C ARG A 138 -12.47 2.92 5.38
N VAL A 139 -12.60 1.59 5.27
CA VAL A 139 -11.81 0.80 4.30
C VAL A 139 -12.06 1.28 2.87
N GLY A 140 -13.32 1.50 2.50
CA GLY A 140 -13.68 2.04 1.18
C GLY A 140 -13.09 3.44 0.92
N GLU A 141 -13.11 4.32 1.92
CA GLU A 141 -12.49 5.66 1.84
C GLU A 141 -10.97 5.57 1.61
N LEU A 142 -10.29 4.67 2.31
CA LEU A 142 -8.84 4.47 2.18
C LEU A 142 -8.44 3.79 0.86
N ILE A 143 -9.25 2.86 0.35
CA ILE A 143 -8.95 2.17 -0.91
C ILE A 143 -9.25 3.06 -2.12
N ASN A 144 -10.38 3.78 -2.11
CA ASN A 144 -10.78 4.63 -3.23
C ASN A 144 -9.90 5.88 -3.40
N GLY A 145 -9.16 6.27 -2.37
CA GLY A 145 -8.22 7.40 -2.42
C GLY A 145 -6.98 7.18 -3.28
N ASN A 146 -6.80 6.01 -3.93
CA ASN A 146 -5.54 5.59 -4.56
C ASN A 146 -4.35 5.72 -3.60
N CYS A 147 -4.60 5.55 -2.31
CA CYS A 147 -3.66 5.70 -1.20
C CYS A 147 -2.47 4.74 -1.38
N PRO A 148 -1.30 5.23 -1.81
CA PRO A 148 -0.15 4.37 -2.07
C PRO A 148 0.73 4.20 -0.84
N GLN A 149 0.41 4.91 0.25
CA GLN A 149 1.20 4.92 1.46
C GLN A 149 0.93 3.64 2.26
N LEU A 150 2.01 2.95 2.65
CA LEU A 150 1.95 1.74 3.47
C LEU A 150 1.06 1.91 4.72
N VAL A 151 1.11 3.08 5.35
CA VAL A 151 0.32 3.39 6.57
C VAL A 151 -1.18 3.34 6.30
N GLU A 152 -1.65 3.88 5.17
CA GLU A 152 -3.06 3.91 4.83
C GLU A 152 -3.56 2.51 4.47
N LEU A 153 -2.72 1.69 3.82
CA LEU A 153 -2.99 0.28 3.55
C LEU A 153 -3.03 -0.55 4.84
N ASP A 154 -2.13 -0.30 5.78
CA ASP A 154 -2.10 -0.94 7.09
C ASP A 154 -3.38 -0.62 7.89
N LEU A 155 -3.84 0.62 7.80
CA LEU A 155 -5.06 1.10 8.45
C LEU A 155 -6.30 0.49 7.82
N ALA A 156 -6.37 0.43 6.49
CA ALA A 156 -7.44 -0.26 5.76
C ALA A 156 -7.48 -1.75 6.11
N ARG A 157 -6.32 -2.39 6.21
CA ARG A 157 -6.20 -3.79 6.64
C ARG A 157 -6.68 -4.00 8.08
N ALA A 158 -6.30 -3.12 9.00
CA ALA A 158 -6.74 -3.25 10.38
C ALA A 158 -8.26 -3.09 10.49
N HIS A 159 -8.82 -2.06 9.83
CA HIS A 159 -10.26 -1.81 9.83
C HIS A 159 -11.08 -2.89 9.13
N SER A 160 -10.56 -3.55 8.09
CA SER A 160 -11.26 -4.68 7.48
C SER A 160 -11.36 -5.86 8.45
N VAL A 161 -10.29 -6.14 9.19
CA VAL A 161 -10.29 -7.18 10.24
C VAL A 161 -11.20 -6.79 11.41
N ASP A 162 -11.20 -5.51 11.82
CA ASP A 162 -12.10 -5.00 12.87
C ASP A 162 -13.58 -5.18 12.47
N ALA A 163 -13.91 -4.89 11.21
CA ALA A 163 -15.26 -5.10 10.70
C ALA A 163 -15.67 -6.57 10.70
N LEU A 164 -14.77 -7.45 10.25
CA LEU A 164 -15.00 -8.90 10.27
C LEU A 164 -15.19 -9.41 11.69
N ASN A 165 -14.42 -8.92 12.66
CA ASN A 165 -14.55 -9.29 14.06
C ASN A 165 -15.90 -8.83 14.64
N ALA A 166 -16.33 -7.60 14.34
CA ALA A 166 -17.64 -7.08 14.76
C ALA A 166 -18.81 -7.89 14.15
N TYR A 167 -18.75 -8.20 12.86
CA TYR A 167 -19.80 -9.01 12.22
C TYR A 167 -19.77 -10.47 12.64
N SER A 168 -18.60 -11.05 12.86
CA SER A 168 -18.49 -12.42 13.38
C SER A 168 -19.18 -12.54 14.74
N GLN A 169 -18.96 -11.58 15.65
CA GLN A 169 -19.64 -11.50 16.94
C GLN A 169 -21.17 -11.40 16.78
N LEU A 170 -21.65 -10.53 15.90
CA LEU A 170 -23.07 -10.36 15.62
C LEU A 170 -23.70 -11.64 15.08
N ILE A 171 -23.06 -12.27 14.09
CA ILE A 171 -23.52 -13.53 13.48
C ILE A 171 -23.55 -14.65 14.53
N SER A 172 -22.53 -14.77 15.37
CA SER A 172 -22.52 -15.79 16.44
C SER A 172 -23.67 -15.60 17.43
N ARG A 173 -24.01 -14.35 17.78
CA ARG A 173 -25.16 -14.06 18.66
C ARG A 173 -26.50 -14.37 17.98
N LEU A 174 -26.67 -13.94 16.74
CA LEU A 174 -27.88 -14.21 15.96
C LEU A 174 -28.07 -15.71 15.68
N ALA A 175 -26.98 -16.46 15.47
CA ALA A 175 -27.03 -17.91 15.32
C ALA A 175 -27.35 -18.63 16.65
N GLY A 176 -26.82 -18.12 17.77
CA GLY A 176 -27.14 -18.60 19.11
C GLY A 176 -28.60 -18.31 19.50
N SER A 177 -29.15 -17.15 19.11
CA SER A 177 -30.56 -16.81 19.30
C SER A 177 -31.46 -17.58 18.33
N ALA A 178 -31.03 -17.83 17.10
CA ALA A 178 -31.78 -18.66 16.14
C ALA A 178 -31.96 -20.11 16.64
N ALA A 179 -30.99 -20.67 17.37
CA ALA A 179 -31.15 -21.98 18.01
C ALA A 179 -32.18 -21.96 19.17
N GLN A 180 -32.39 -20.82 19.83
CA GLN A 180 -33.43 -20.66 20.85
C GLN A 180 -34.81 -20.35 20.25
N ASP A 181 -34.88 -19.57 19.16
CA ASP A 181 -36.14 -19.22 18.48
C ASP A 181 -36.72 -20.38 17.65
N VAL A 182 -35.88 -21.25 17.09
CA VAL A 182 -36.36 -22.49 16.42
C VAL A 182 -37.05 -23.45 17.41
N SER A 183 -36.79 -23.33 18.72
CA SER A 183 -37.49 -24.11 19.75
C SER A 183 -38.84 -23.50 20.18
N ALA A 184 -39.11 -22.23 19.83
CA ALA A 184 -40.32 -21.51 20.26
C ALA A 184 -41.32 -21.23 19.13
N SER A 185 -40.92 -21.33 17.85
CA SER A 185 -41.80 -20.97 16.73
C SER A 185 -41.60 -21.81 15.47
N LEU A 186 -41.85 -23.12 15.56
CA LEU A 186 -42.16 -23.93 14.38
C LEU A 186 -43.60 -24.45 14.48
N PRO A 187 -44.58 -23.88 13.74
CA PRO A 187 -45.77 -24.66 13.40
C PRO A 187 -45.32 -25.78 12.46
N THR A 188 -45.62 -27.02 12.85
CA THR A 188 -45.33 -28.23 12.09
C THR A 188 -46.01 -28.14 10.71
N ILE A 189 -45.29 -27.67 9.69
CA ILE A 189 -45.71 -27.81 8.30
C ILE A 189 -45.28 -29.22 7.87
N THR A 190 -46.14 -30.20 8.11
CA THR A 190 -46.11 -31.48 7.40
C THR A 190 -46.44 -31.21 5.93
N GLY A 191 -45.41 -31.15 5.08
CA GLY A 191 -45.58 -31.22 3.63
C GLY A 191 -46.01 -32.64 3.21
N PRO A 192 -46.85 -32.79 2.17
CA PRO A 192 -47.39 -34.08 1.76
C PRO A 192 -46.28 -35.01 1.28
N SER A 193 -46.37 -36.25 1.73
CA SER A 193 -45.50 -37.38 1.40
C SER A 193 -45.37 -37.59 -0.11
N SER A 194 -44.12 -37.79 -0.53
CA SER A 194 -43.73 -38.20 -1.88
C SER A 194 -44.33 -39.58 -2.20
N GLU A 195 -45.48 -39.59 -2.88
CA GLU A 195 -46.06 -40.82 -3.46
C GLU A 195 -45.69 -40.94 -4.94
N THR A 196 -44.90 -41.99 -5.22
CA THR A 196 -44.93 -42.87 -6.41
C THR A 196 -44.90 -42.28 -7.82
N LEU A 197 -43.76 -42.44 -8.49
CA LEU A 197 -43.70 -42.68 -9.94
C LEU A 197 -43.39 -44.17 -10.17
N GLN A 198 -44.43 -44.92 -10.56
CA GLN A 198 -44.30 -46.11 -11.41
C GLN A 198 -44.27 -45.67 -12.87
#